data_AF-A0AAC9JME8-F1
#
_entry.id   AF-A0AAC9JME8-F1
#
_cell.length_a   1.000
_cell.length_b   1.000
_cell.length_c   1.000
_cell.angle_alpha   90.00
_cell.angle_beta   90.00
_cell.angle_gamma   90.00
#
_symmetry.space_group_name_H-M   'P 1'
#
loop_
_entity.id
_entity.type
_entity.pdbx_description
1 polymer ?
#
loop_
_entity_poly.entity_id
_entity_poly.type
_entity_poly.pdbx_seq_one_letter_code
_entity_poly.pdbx_strand_id
1 'polypeptide(L)'
;MVMHWLKTRLFGKKGLSFKKQLSNLYVHNTELLAIDLELTSLDTQTTSITSIGWAKGKGCQLPLNACEYYVIDTPAELGQSPVIHGLTQDILQEGVSLQHAISKVLPLLETSVLVFHNASLDLAALNRTFVELSLPAIDVVYIDTLKLAVYQLNKQHQVLPNNSATLSVCRQRLDLPSCPEHNALDDAMATLQLFFAQIEQFGLTQQSALLQLHHTKALGCYRLGKEAGTRL
;
A
#
# COMPACT_ATOMS: atom_id res chain seq x y z
N MET A 1 -29.05 1.47 12.05
CA MET A 1 -28.91 0.48 13.17
C MET A 1 -27.75 -0.50 13.00
N VAL A 2 -27.02 -0.52 11.88
CA VAL A 2 -25.81 -1.35 11.67
C VAL A 2 -24.50 -0.66 12.13
N MET A 3 -24.49 0.68 12.21
CA MET A 3 -23.29 1.45 12.57
C MET A 3 -22.93 1.48 14.07
N HIS A 4 -23.84 1.05 14.96
CA HIS A 4 -23.53 0.95 16.39
C HIS A 4 -22.83 -0.37 16.74
N TRP A 5 -23.00 -1.41 15.92
CA TRP A 5 -22.46 -2.74 16.16
C TRP A 5 -20.97 -2.88 15.79
N LEU A 6 -20.45 -2.02 14.92
CA LEU A 6 -19.03 -1.93 14.56
C LEU A 6 -18.17 -1.22 15.62
N LYS A 7 -18.76 -0.37 16.47
CA LYS A 7 -17.99 0.40 17.48
C LYS A 7 -17.43 -0.46 18.61
N THR A 8 -17.93 -1.68 18.82
CA THR A 8 -17.68 -2.43 20.07
C THR A 8 -16.77 -3.64 19.90
N ARG A 9 -16.26 -3.95 18.69
CA ARG A 9 -15.47 -5.18 18.46
C ARG A 9 -14.03 -5.02 17.95
N LEU A 10 -13.51 -3.80 17.80
CA LEU A 10 -12.11 -3.59 17.39
C LEU A 10 -11.32 -2.61 18.28
N PHE A 11 -11.95 -2.02 19.30
CA PHE A 11 -11.22 -1.32 20.36
C PHE A 11 -10.69 -2.31 21.38
N GLY A 12 -9.55 -2.94 21.07
CA GLY A 12 -8.94 -3.84 22.02
C GLY A 12 -7.63 -4.45 21.56
N LYS A 13 -6.58 -3.63 21.38
CA LYS A 13 -5.26 -3.83 22.01
C LYS A 13 -4.51 -2.51 22.18
N LYS A 14 -4.98 -1.65 23.09
CA LYS A 14 -4.09 -0.63 23.69
C LYS A 14 -2.92 -1.36 24.35
N GLY A 15 -1.68 -1.08 23.93
CA GLY A 15 -0.48 -1.37 24.73
C GLY A 15 0.47 -2.47 24.24
N LEU A 16 0.34 -3.00 23.01
CA LEU A 16 1.41 -3.83 22.44
C LEU A 16 2.42 -2.96 21.70
N SER A 17 3.69 -3.03 22.12
CA SER A 17 4.79 -2.44 21.36
C SER A 17 4.77 -2.94 19.91
N PHE A 18 5.04 -2.06 18.94
CA PHE A 18 5.11 -2.37 17.51
C PHE A 18 5.89 -3.67 17.22
N LYS A 19 7.04 -3.85 17.88
CA LYS A 19 7.84 -5.08 17.75
C LYS A 19 7.09 -6.34 18.17
N LYS A 20 6.28 -6.27 19.22
CA LYS A 20 5.47 -7.39 19.74
C LYS A 20 4.23 -7.66 18.88
N GLN A 21 3.75 -6.65 18.13
CA GLN A 21 2.75 -6.87 17.10
C GLN A 21 3.37 -7.65 15.92
N LEU A 22 4.52 -7.20 15.43
CA LEU A 22 5.24 -7.86 14.32
C LEU A 22 5.73 -9.28 14.66
N SER A 23 6.06 -9.56 15.92
CA SER A 23 6.57 -10.88 16.33
C SER A 23 5.53 -12.01 16.17
N ASN A 24 4.24 -11.67 16.08
CA ASN A 24 3.16 -12.64 15.91
C ASN A 24 2.64 -12.72 14.47
N LEU A 25 3.20 -11.93 13.55
CA LEU A 25 2.84 -11.92 12.14
C LEU A 25 3.87 -12.74 11.36
N TYR A 26 3.47 -13.93 10.92
CA TYR A 26 4.33 -14.83 10.16
C TYR A 26 4.16 -14.58 8.67
N VAL A 27 5.27 -14.54 7.93
CA VAL A 27 5.32 -14.14 6.52
C VAL A 27 4.27 -14.88 5.66
N HIS A 28 4.15 -16.20 5.83
CA HIS A 28 3.21 -16.99 5.04
C HIS A 28 1.78 -17.05 5.60
N ASN A 29 1.57 -16.72 6.88
CA ASN A 29 0.25 -16.79 7.52
C ASN A 29 -0.38 -15.41 7.79
N THR A 30 0.23 -14.35 7.29
CA THR A 30 -0.29 -12.99 7.39
C THR A 30 -1.06 -12.64 6.12
N GLU A 31 -2.27 -12.08 6.28
CA GLU A 31 -3.00 -11.47 5.16
C GLU A 31 -2.25 -10.22 4.72
N LEU A 32 -1.92 -10.13 3.43
CA LEU A 32 -1.22 -9.01 2.83
C LEU A 32 -2.16 -8.32 1.85
N LEU A 33 -2.13 -7.01 1.84
CA LEU A 33 -2.92 -6.19 0.92
C LEU A 33 -1.98 -5.18 0.27
N ALA A 34 -1.59 -5.46 -0.97
CA ALA A 34 -0.90 -4.46 -1.77
C ALA A 34 -1.91 -3.45 -2.28
N ILE A 35 -1.60 -2.17 -2.16
CA ILE A 35 -2.43 -1.07 -2.63
C ILE A 35 -1.51 -0.16 -3.43
N ASP A 36 -2.02 0.34 -4.54
CA ASP A 36 -1.39 1.40 -5.31
C ASP A 36 -2.46 2.45 -5.67
N LEU A 37 -2.04 3.72 -5.76
CA LEU A 37 -2.90 4.85 -6.06
C LEU A 37 -2.32 5.63 -7.24
N GLU A 38 -3.16 5.88 -8.24
CA GLU A 38 -2.87 6.91 -9.23
C GLU A 38 -3.30 8.27 -8.70
N LEU A 39 -2.42 9.25 -8.86
CA LEU A 39 -2.52 10.56 -8.22
C LEU A 39 -2.40 11.68 -9.26
N THR A 40 -3.13 12.77 -9.06
CA THR A 40 -3.03 13.95 -9.95
C THR A 40 -1.69 14.68 -9.83
N SER A 41 -1.02 14.56 -8.68
CA SER A 41 0.31 15.14 -8.45
C SER A 41 1.09 14.37 -7.38
N LEU A 42 2.41 14.60 -7.32
CA LEU A 42 3.27 14.09 -6.25
C LEU A 42 3.22 14.97 -4.98
N ASP A 43 2.54 16.10 -5.01
CA ASP A 43 2.37 16.95 -3.83
C ASP A 43 1.22 16.45 -2.97
N THR A 44 1.57 15.78 -1.88
CA THR A 44 0.62 15.22 -0.90
C THR A 44 -0.39 16.22 -0.34
N GLN A 45 -0.14 17.53 -0.40
CA GLN A 45 -1.07 18.56 0.09
C GLN A 45 -2.18 18.90 -0.90
N THR A 46 -1.94 18.70 -2.20
CA THR A 46 -2.85 19.14 -3.27
C THR A 46 -3.36 17.98 -4.12
N THR A 47 -2.68 16.84 -4.09
CA THR A 47 -3.01 15.65 -4.88
C THR A 47 -4.40 15.07 -4.60
N SER A 48 -5.04 14.56 -5.65
CA SER A 48 -6.28 13.80 -5.59
C SER A 48 -6.07 12.41 -6.16
N ILE A 49 -6.81 11.43 -5.65
CA ILE A 49 -6.78 10.05 -6.15
C ILE A 49 -7.61 9.98 -7.43
N THR A 50 -7.00 9.51 -8.53
CA THR A 50 -7.66 9.29 -9.83
C THR A 50 -8.05 7.84 -10.03
N SER A 51 -7.29 6.89 -9.47
CA SER A 51 -7.71 5.50 -9.35
C SER A 51 -7.05 4.81 -8.15
N ILE A 52 -7.67 3.73 -7.71
CA ILE A 52 -7.15 2.85 -6.65
C ILE A 52 -7.24 1.41 -7.12
N GLY A 53 -6.14 0.68 -6.92
CA GLY A 53 -6.06 -0.75 -7.15
C GLY A 53 -5.54 -1.45 -5.90
N TRP A 54 -6.05 -2.64 -5.64
CA TRP A 54 -5.47 -3.49 -4.61
C TRP A 54 -5.46 -4.96 -5.00
N ALA A 55 -4.46 -5.66 -4.49
CA ALA A 55 -4.32 -7.09 -4.59
C ALA A 55 -4.14 -7.67 -3.19
N LYS A 56 -5.06 -8.55 -2.79
CA LYS A 56 -4.94 -9.30 -1.55
C LYS A 56 -4.25 -10.64 -1.80
N GLY A 57 -3.33 -11.02 -0.92
CA GLY A 57 -2.68 -12.32 -0.99
C GLY A 57 -2.12 -12.79 0.35
N LYS A 58 -1.69 -14.04 0.37
CA LYS A 58 -1.16 -14.71 1.56
C LYS A 58 -0.34 -15.93 1.15
N GLY A 59 0.72 -16.24 1.90
CA GLY A 59 1.49 -17.47 1.68
C GLY A 59 2.07 -17.60 0.27
N CYS A 60 2.50 -16.48 -0.32
CA CYS A 60 2.96 -16.40 -1.72
C CYS A 60 1.88 -16.74 -2.77
N GLN A 61 0.61 -16.61 -2.42
CA GLN A 61 -0.52 -16.76 -3.34
C GLN A 61 -1.24 -15.43 -3.51
N LEU A 62 -1.59 -15.12 -4.76
CA LEU A 62 -2.36 -13.94 -5.16
C LEU A 62 -3.57 -14.42 -5.99
N PRO A 63 -4.74 -14.62 -5.37
CA PRO A 63 -5.93 -15.00 -6.08
C PRO A 63 -6.56 -13.78 -6.78
N LEU A 64 -6.79 -13.87 -8.09
CA LEU A 64 -7.30 -12.74 -8.91
C LEU A 64 -8.68 -12.26 -8.50
N ASN A 65 -9.50 -13.12 -7.89
CA ASN A 65 -10.82 -12.73 -7.38
C ASN A 65 -10.76 -11.91 -6.08
N ALA A 66 -9.57 -11.68 -5.53
CA ALA A 66 -9.31 -10.80 -4.39
C ALA A 66 -8.56 -9.53 -4.81
N CYS A 67 -8.62 -9.22 -6.11
CA CYS A 67 -8.07 -8.01 -6.72
C CYS A 67 -9.22 -7.15 -7.23
N GLU A 68 -9.14 -5.85 -6.99
CA GLU A 68 -10.18 -4.90 -7.39
C GLU A 68 -9.53 -3.60 -7.86
N TYR A 69 -10.22 -2.91 -8.77
CA TYR A 69 -9.79 -1.66 -9.38
C TYR A 69 -10.96 -0.70 -9.48
N TYR A 70 -10.75 0.54 -9.08
CA TYR A 70 -11.75 1.60 -9.20
C TYR A 70 -11.10 2.87 -9.74
N VAL A 71 -11.64 3.37 -10.86
CA VAL A 71 -11.43 4.75 -11.32
C VAL A 71 -12.29 5.67 -10.46
N ILE A 72 -11.74 6.82 -10.06
CA ILE A 72 -12.40 7.77 -9.18
C ILE A 72 -12.88 8.98 -9.98
N ASP A 73 -14.16 9.28 -9.86
CA ASP A 73 -14.73 10.55 -10.32
C ASP A 73 -14.21 11.69 -9.45
N THR A 74 -13.27 12.44 -10.01
CA THR A 74 -12.64 13.59 -9.37
C THR A 74 -12.68 14.80 -10.31
N PRO A 75 -13.13 15.98 -9.82
CA PRO A 75 -13.10 17.22 -10.59
C PRO A 75 -11.72 17.92 -10.55
N ALA A 76 -10.70 17.28 -9.95
CA ALA A 76 -9.38 17.87 -9.77
C ALA A 76 -8.66 18.13 -11.10
N GLU A 77 -7.83 19.16 -11.13
CA GLU A 77 -6.94 19.38 -12.28
C GLU A 77 -5.91 18.24 -12.37
N LEU A 78 -5.78 17.67 -13.57
CA LEU A 78 -4.98 16.46 -13.80
C LEU A 78 -3.50 16.75 -14.04
N GLY A 79 -3.12 17.99 -14.35
CA GLY A 79 -1.71 18.35 -14.61
C GLY A 79 -1.06 17.44 -15.66
N GLN A 80 0.00 16.71 -15.28
CA GLN A 80 0.68 15.73 -16.15
C GLN A 80 0.19 14.29 -15.96
N SER A 81 -0.75 14.05 -15.05
CA SER A 81 -1.20 12.72 -14.67
C SER A 81 -1.79 11.90 -15.85
N PRO A 82 -2.54 12.48 -16.82
CA PRO A 82 -3.04 11.71 -17.96
C PRO A 82 -1.93 11.21 -18.89
N VAL A 83 -0.78 11.89 -18.93
CA VAL A 83 0.40 11.45 -19.69
C VAL A 83 1.06 10.24 -19.01
N ILE A 84 0.94 10.15 -17.69
CA ILE A 84 1.59 9.13 -16.87
C ILE A 84 0.73 7.86 -16.84
N HIS A 85 -0.51 7.97 -16.36
CA HIS A 85 -1.40 6.82 -16.10
C HIS A 85 -2.54 6.67 -17.12
N GLY A 86 -2.61 7.52 -18.15
CA GLY A 86 -3.58 7.39 -19.23
C GLY A 86 -5.05 7.66 -18.86
N LEU A 87 -5.34 8.13 -17.64
CA LEU A 87 -6.71 8.45 -17.21
C LEU A 87 -7.01 9.90 -17.57
N THR A 88 -7.79 10.07 -18.63
CA THR A 88 -8.28 11.37 -19.11
C THR A 88 -9.52 11.80 -18.32
N GLN A 89 -9.87 13.09 -18.39
CA GLN A 89 -10.99 13.63 -17.62
C GLN A 89 -12.34 12.95 -17.93
N ASP A 90 -12.57 12.56 -19.18
CA ASP A 90 -13.74 11.81 -19.62
C ASP A 90 -13.83 10.42 -18.99
N ILE A 91 -12.70 9.71 -18.87
CA ILE A 91 -12.64 8.42 -18.15
C ILE A 91 -12.93 8.61 -16.66
N LEU A 92 -12.39 9.67 -16.04
CA LEU A 92 -12.62 9.95 -14.63
C LEU A 92 -14.10 10.27 -14.35
N GLN A 93 -14.78 11.00 -15.22
CA GLN A 93 -16.20 11.32 -15.08
C GLN A 93 -17.12 10.08 -15.08
N GLU A 94 -16.66 8.95 -15.63
CA GLU A 94 -17.36 7.66 -15.60
C GLU A 94 -17.00 6.82 -14.36
N GLY A 95 -16.05 7.29 -13.54
CA GLY A 95 -15.58 6.63 -12.33
C GLY A 95 -16.61 6.58 -11.20
N VAL A 96 -16.27 5.84 -10.15
CA VAL A 96 -17.07 5.81 -8.91
C VAL A 96 -16.67 6.96 -7.99
N SER A 97 -17.52 7.30 -7.02
CA SER A 97 -17.11 8.25 -5.99
C SER A 97 -15.97 7.70 -5.12
N LEU A 98 -15.08 8.58 -4.66
CA LEU A 98 -14.01 8.21 -3.73
C LEU A 98 -14.54 7.46 -2.50
N GLN A 99 -15.66 7.92 -1.94
CA GLN A 99 -16.31 7.26 -0.81
C GLN A 99 -16.72 5.81 -1.11
N HIS A 100 -17.21 5.53 -2.33
CA HIS A 100 -17.56 4.18 -2.74
C HIS A 100 -16.32 3.28 -2.73
N ALA A 101 -15.26 3.65 -3.42
CA ALA A 101 -14.04 2.86 -3.50
C ALA A 101 -13.41 2.63 -2.10
N ILE A 102 -13.35 3.66 -1.27
CA ILE A 102 -12.82 3.56 0.09
C ILE A 102 -13.68 2.62 0.96
N SER A 103 -15.00 2.63 0.80
CA SER A 103 -15.88 1.71 1.53
C SER A 103 -15.60 0.22 1.22
N LYS A 104 -15.06 -0.08 0.04
CA LYS A 104 -14.69 -1.45 -0.38
C LYS A 104 -13.37 -1.91 0.24
N VAL A 105 -12.37 -1.04 0.29
CA VAL A 105 -11.04 -1.38 0.83
C VAL A 105 -10.98 -1.29 2.36
N LEU A 106 -11.80 -0.46 3.00
CA LEU A 106 -11.76 -0.20 4.45
C LEU A 106 -11.75 -1.47 5.33
N PRO A 107 -12.61 -2.49 5.10
CA PRO A 107 -12.56 -3.74 5.89
C PRO A 107 -11.26 -4.53 5.71
N LEU A 108 -10.58 -4.38 4.57
CA LEU A 108 -9.32 -5.05 4.27
C LEU A 108 -8.14 -4.36 4.98
N LEU A 109 -8.19 -3.04 5.13
CA LEU A 109 -7.16 -2.26 5.84
C LEU A 109 -7.00 -2.69 7.31
N GLU A 110 -8.11 -3.06 7.97
CA GLU A 110 -8.10 -3.46 9.39
C GLU A 110 -7.62 -4.90 9.61
N THR A 111 -7.65 -5.73 8.57
CA THR A 111 -7.41 -7.18 8.68
C THR A 111 -6.12 -7.64 8.03
N SER A 112 -5.40 -6.74 7.35
CA SER A 112 -4.23 -7.07 6.54
C SER A 112 -3.02 -6.21 6.94
N VAL A 113 -1.82 -6.71 6.66
CA VAL A 113 -0.62 -5.88 6.57
C VAL A 113 -0.57 -5.28 5.18
N LEU A 114 -0.45 -3.95 5.12
CA LEU A 114 -0.42 -3.23 3.86
C LEU A 114 0.95 -3.37 3.19
N VAL A 115 0.97 -3.44 1.87
CA VAL A 115 2.21 -3.53 1.09
C VAL A 115 2.19 -2.42 0.05
N PHE A 116 3.25 -1.62 0.02
CA PHE A 116 3.40 -0.52 -0.94
C PHE A 116 4.79 -0.60 -1.58
N HIS A 117 4.93 0.05 -2.73
CA HIS A 117 6.22 0.37 -3.31
C HIS A 117 6.45 1.88 -3.22
N ASN A 118 7.05 2.35 -2.11
CA ASN A 118 7.08 3.75 -1.64
C ASN A 118 5.88 4.17 -0.76
N ALA A 119 5.71 3.50 0.39
CA ALA A 119 4.55 3.65 1.27
C ALA A 119 4.19 5.10 1.68
N SER A 120 5.15 6.03 1.72
CA SER A 120 4.89 7.39 2.20
C SER A 120 3.90 8.16 1.32
N LEU A 121 3.92 7.93 0.01
CA LEU A 121 3.05 8.64 -0.92
C LEU A 121 1.60 8.18 -0.75
N ASP A 122 1.38 6.87 -0.83
CA ASP A 122 0.05 6.28 -0.72
C ASP A 122 -0.57 6.49 0.66
N LEU A 123 0.21 6.32 1.74
CA LEU A 123 -0.29 6.54 3.10
C LEU A 123 -0.67 7.99 3.35
N ALA A 124 0.03 8.96 2.75
CA ALA A 124 -0.35 10.37 2.86
C ALA A 124 -1.67 10.65 2.14
N ALA A 125 -1.85 10.13 0.92
CA ALA A 125 -3.10 10.24 0.17
C ALA A 125 -4.27 9.56 0.88
N LEU A 126 -4.09 8.31 1.35
CA LEU A 126 -5.10 7.60 2.14
C LEU A 126 -5.44 8.35 3.44
N ASN A 127 -4.46 8.89 4.15
CA ASN A 127 -4.73 9.65 5.37
C ASN A 127 -5.60 10.88 5.09
N ARG A 128 -5.29 11.61 4.02
CA ARG A 128 -6.07 12.76 3.58
C ARG A 128 -7.50 12.34 3.26
N THR A 129 -7.68 11.27 2.50
CA THR A 129 -9.00 10.73 2.20
C THR A 129 -9.77 10.34 3.45
N PHE A 130 -9.12 9.75 4.46
CA PHE A 130 -9.76 9.45 5.74
C PHE A 130 -10.25 10.71 6.46
N VAL A 131 -9.45 11.78 6.45
CA VAL A 131 -9.83 13.08 7.06
C VAL A 131 -10.98 13.72 6.29
N GLU A 132 -10.88 13.80 4.95
CA GLU A 132 -11.90 14.41 4.08
C GLU A 132 -13.25 13.70 4.19
N LEU A 133 -13.24 12.36 4.24
CA LEU A 133 -14.45 11.54 4.39
C LEU A 133 -14.91 11.40 5.85
N SER A 134 -14.23 12.06 6.80
CA SER A 134 -14.54 11.98 8.24
C SER A 134 -14.61 10.54 8.77
N LEU A 135 -13.71 9.68 8.29
CA LEU A 135 -13.66 8.27 8.67
C LEU A 135 -13.02 8.10 10.06
N PRO A 136 -13.41 7.06 10.82
CA PRO A 136 -12.73 6.74 12.07
C PRO A 136 -11.25 6.47 11.85
N ALA A 137 -10.41 7.04 12.72
CA ALA A 137 -8.97 6.82 12.66
C ALA A 137 -8.60 5.38 13.03
N ILE A 138 -7.78 4.74 12.19
CA ILE A 138 -7.31 3.35 12.36
C ILE A 138 -5.78 3.30 12.35
N ASP A 139 -5.22 2.32 13.06
CA ASP A 139 -3.78 2.04 13.00
C ASP A 139 -3.55 0.87 12.04
N VAL A 140 -2.69 1.08 11.04
CA VAL A 140 -2.31 0.07 10.05
C VAL A 140 -0.83 -0.25 10.16
N VAL A 141 -0.47 -1.51 9.89
CA VAL A 141 0.92 -1.95 9.71
C VAL A 141 1.19 -2.04 8.22
N TYR A 142 2.35 -1.54 7.79
CA TYR A 142 2.73 -1.58 6.39
C TYR A 142 4.15 -2.13 6.17
N ILE A 143 4.40 -2.58 4.95
CA ILE A 143 5.68 -3.00 4.40
C ILE A 143 5.95 -2.17 3.14
N ASP A 144 7.17 -1.65 3.05
CA ASP A 144 7.64 -0.82 1.94
C ASP A 144 8.69 -1.58 1.11
N THR A 145 8.27 -2.09 -0.05
CA THR A 145 9.11 -2.93 -0.93
C THR A 145 10.25 -2.14 -1.56
N LEU A 146 10.11 -0.82 -1.72
CA LEU A 146 11.18 0.07 -2.16
C LEU A 146 12.34 0.06 -1.15
N LYS A 147 12.02 0.17 0.15
CA LYS A 147 13.04 0.13 1.21
C LYS A 147 13.72 -1.23 1.31
N LEU A 148 12.99 -2.32 1.08
CA LEU A 148 13.60 -3.66 1.00
C LEU A 148 14.60 -3.75 -0.16
N ALA A 149 14.25 -3.23 -1.33
CA ALA A 149 15.14 -3.21 -2.49
C ALA A 149 16.39 -2.35 -2.23
N VAL A 150 16.20 -1.11 -1.74
CA VAL A 150 17.32 -0.20 -1.40
C VAL A 150 18.23 -0.82 -0.35
N TYR A 151 17.69 -1.51 0.66
CA TYR A 151 18.49 -2.21 1.66
C TYR A 151 19.39 -3.28 1.02
N GLN A 152 18.85 -4.12 0.13
CA GLN A 152 19.61 -5.17 -0.56
C GLN A 152 20.72 -4.59 -1.44
N LEU A 153 20.42 -3.53 -2.20
CA LEU A 153 21.41 -2.90 -3.08
C LEU A 153 22.58 -2.28 -2.30
N ASN A 154 22.28 -1.64 -1.17
CA ASN A 154 23.32 -1.10 -0.29
C ASN A 154 24.21 -2.21 0.28
N LYS A 155 23.65 -3.38 0.62
CA LYS A 155 24.42 -4.55 1.08
C LYS A 155 25.36 -5.10 0.00
N GLN A 156 25.00 -4.94 -1.27
CA GLN A 156 25.81 -5.35 -2.42
C GLN A 156 26.86 -4.31 -2.83
N HIS A 157 27.06 -3.25 -2.04
CA HIS A 157 28.00 -2.15 -2.32
C HIS A 157 27.80 -1.49 -3.71
N GLN A 158 26.58 -1.52 -4.23
CA GLN A 158 26.27 -0.88 -5.50
C GLN A 158 26.09 0.62 -5.30
N VAL A 159 26.77 1.42 -6.12
CA VAL A 159 26.38 2.82 -6.31
C VAL A 159 24.95 2.80 -6.85
N LEU A 160 24.05 3.56 -6.22
CA LEU A 160 22.65 3.63 -6.61
C LEU A 160 22.44 4.82 -7.55
N PRO A 161 22.28 4.62 -8.87
CA PRO A 161 21.75 5.67 -9.73
C PRO A 161 20.37 6.13 -9.24
N ASN A 162 19.96 7.32 -9.66
CA ASN A 162 18.57 7.74 -9.56
C ASN A 162 17.67 6.67 -10.25
N ASN A 163 16.50 6.41 -9.67
CA ASN A 163 15.54 5.42 -10.18
C ASN A 163 16.03 3.96 -10.20
N SER A 164 17.14 3.65 -9.50
CA SER A 164 17.66 2.27 -9.38
C SER A 164 16.75 1.29 -8.64
N ALA A 165 15.68 1.79 -8.03
CA ALA A 165 14.76 0.98 -7.24
C ALA A 165 13.28 1.25 -7.59
N THR A 166 12.96 1.71 -8.81
CA THR A 166 11.55 1.70 -9.26
C THR A 166 10.99 0.28 -9.24
N LEU A 167 9.66 0.15 -9.26
CA LEU A 167 8.98 -1.14 -9.22
C LEU A 167 9.45 -2.03 -10.37
N SER A 168 9.47 -1.49 -11.60
CA SER A 168 9.93 -2.19 -12.80
C SER A 168 11.38 -2.65 -12.71
N VAL A 169 12.30 -1.77 -12.26
CA VAL A 169 13.73 -2.12 -12.09
C VAL A 169 13.92 -3.19 -11.00
N CYS A 170 13.17 -3.11 -9.90
CA CYS A 170 13.23 -4.11 -8.84
C CYS A 170 12.74 -5.48 -9.32
N ARG A 171 11.64 -5.51 -10.08
CA ARG A 171 11.07 -6.73 -10.66
C ARG A 171 12.02 -7.35 -11.67
N GLN A 172 12.60 -6.54 -12.57
CA GLN A 172 13.58 -6.99 -13.55
C GLN A 172 14.79 -7.64 -12.87
N ARG A 173 15.30 -7.05 -11.78
CA ARG A 173 16.45 -7.60 -11.02
C ARG A 173 16.19 -8.97 -10.39
N LEU A 174 14.92 -9.31 -10.15
CA LEU A 174 14.51 -10.60 -9.60
C LEU A 174 13.92 -11.53 -10.67
N ASP A 175 14.16 -11.23 -11.95
CA ASP A 175 13.68 -11.99 -13.10
C ASP A 175 12.16 -12.21 -13.11
N LEU A 176 11.40 -11.25 -12.56
CA LEU A 176 9.94 -11.27 -12.60
C LEU A 176 9.44 -10.78 -13.96
N PRO A 177 8.29 -11.30 -14.45
CA PRO A 177 7.69 -10.83 -15.69
C PRO A 177 7.40 -9.33 -15.68
N SER A 178 7.59 -8.67 -16.83
CA SER A 178 7.16 -7.29 -17.04
C SER A 178 5.64 -7.18 -16.86
N CYS A 179 5.20 -6.08 -16.26
CA CYS A 179 3.79 -5.70 -16.14
C CYS A 179 3.59 -4.33 -16.80
N PRO A 180 2.35 -4.00 -17.20
CA PRO A 180 1.99 -2.61 -17.47
C PRO A 180 2.38 -1.73 -16.27
N GLU A 181 2.84 -0.52 -16.55
CA GLU A 181 3.14 0.50 -15.54
C GLU A 181 2.04 1.56 -15.56
N HIS A 182 1.81 2.19 -14.42
CA HIS A 182 0.86 3.30 -14.26
C HIS A 182 -0.61 2.88 -14.42
N ASN A 183 -0.91 1.69 -13.93
CA ASN A 183 -2.25 1.23 -13.65
C ASN A 183 -2.27 0.71 -12.21
N ALA A 184 -3.08 1.33 -11.35
CA ALA A 184 -3.08 1.02 -9.93
C ALA A 184 -3.30 -0.48 -9.60
N LEU A 185 -4.05 -1.23 -10.41
CA LEU A 185 -4.23 -2.66 -10.15
C LEU A 185 -2.99 -3.47 -10.56
N ASP A 186 -2.46 -3.20 -11.75
CA ASP A 186 -1.25 -3.85 -12.24
C ASP A 186 -0.08 -3.57 -11.28
N ASP A 187 0.08 -2.32 -10.82
CA ASP A 187 1.13 -1.91 -9.89
C ASP A 187 0.94 -2.50 -8.48
N ALA A 188 -0.30 -2.61 -7.98
CA ALA A 188 -0.58 -3.32 -6.72
C ALA A 188 -0.25 -4.82 -6.82
N MET A 189 -0.66 -5.49 -7.89
CA MET A 189 -0.34 -6.90 -8.13
C MET A 189 1.18 -7.09 -8.27
N ALA A 190 1.83 -6.21 -9.02
CA ALA A 190 3.26 -6.23 -9.25
C ALA A 190 4.06 -5.99 -7.97
N THR A 191 3.57 -5.11 -7.10
CA THR A 191 4.11 -4.84 -5.76
C THR A 191 4.02 -6.06 -4.86
N LEU A 192 2.87 -6.74 -4.84
CA LEU A 192 2.69 -7.93 -4.01
C LEU A 192 3.59 -9.09 -4.46
N GLN A 193 3.67 -9.32 -5.78
CA GLN A 193 4.58 -10.30 -6.36
C GLN A 193 6.05 -9.97 -6.06
N LEU A 194 6.44 -8.70 -6.18
CA LEU A 194 7.78 -8.25 -5.81
C LEU A 194 8.07 -8.57 -4.34
N PHE A 195 7.12 -8.29 -3.44
CA PHE A 195 7.29 -8.60 -2.03
C PHE A 195 7.49 -10.12 -1.78
N PHE A 196 6.74 -10.98 -2.46
CA PHE A 196 6.94 -12.43 -2.38
C PHE A 196 8.33 -12.86 -2.87
N ALA A 197 8.83 -12.28 -3.96
CA ALA A 197 10.19 -12.55 -4.42
C ALA A 197 11.25 -12.03 -3.44
N GLN A 198 11.01 -10.87 -2.82
CA GLN A 198 11.90 -10.31 -1.80
C GLN A 198 11.93 -11.21 -0.55
N ILE A 199 10.82 -11.77 -0.10
CA ILE A 199 10.77 -12.73 1.01
C ILE A 199 11.77 -13.88 0.79
N GLU A 200 11.76 -14.47 -0.41
CA GLU A 200 12.68 -15.54 -0.80
C GLU A 200 14.14 -15.02 -0.84
N GLN A 201 14.38 -13.84 -1.42
CA GLN A 201 15.71 -13.21 -1.45
C GLN A 201 16.29 -12.94 -0.05
N PHE A 202 15.44 -12.62 0.92
CA PHE A 202 15.82 -12.44 2.32
C PHE A 202 15.95 -13.78 3.10
N GLY A 203 15.68 -14.93 2.45
CA GLY A 203 15.79 -16.26 3.06
C GLY A 203 14.75 -16.50 4.16
N LEU A 204 13.61 -15.82 4.10
CA LEU A 204 12.54 -15.99 5.07
C LEU A 204 11.74 -17.25 4.74
N THR A 205 11.41 -18.02 5.78
CA THR A 205 10.62 -19.25 5.63
C THR A 205 9.21 -19.05 6.16
N GLN A 206 8.37 -20.08 6.05
CA GLN A 206 7.02 -20.07 6.62
C GLN A 206 6.99 -19.78 8.13
N GLN A 207 8.06 -20.12 8.84
CA GLN A 207 8.20 -19.90 10.29
C GLN A 207 8.81 -18.53 10.62
N SER A 208 9.26 -17.76 9.62
CA SER A 208 9.80 -16.43 9.84
C SER A 208 8.69 -15.44 10.17
N ALA A 209 8.87 -14.70 11.25
CA ALA A 209 8.04 -13.54 11.57
C ALA A 209 8.47 -12.33 10.73
N LEU A 210 7.52 -11.45 10.38
CA LEU A 210 7.77 -10.17 9.71
C LEU A 210 8.74 -9.28 10.50
N LEU A 211 8.81 -9.45 11.83
CA LEU A 211 9.79 -8.77 12.68
C LEU A 211 11.24 -8.95 12.19
N GLN A 212 11.58 -10.06 11.53
CA GLN A 212 12.92 -10.28 10.99
C GLN A 212 13.33 -9.21 9.98
N LEU A 213 12.38 -8.62 9.25
CA LEU A 213 12.64 -7.53 8.30
C LEU A 213 12.77 -6.16 8.97
N HIS A 214 12.50 -6.01 10.28
CA HIS A 214 12.45 -4.70 10.95
C HIS A 214 13.78 -3.92 10.82
N HIS A 215 14.92 -4.61 10.73
CA HIS A 215 16.23 -3.98 10.56
C HIS A 215 16.40 -3.23 9.23
N THR A 216 15.58 -3.55 8.22
CA THR A 216 15.58 -2.88 6.90
C THR A 216 14.89 -1.51 6.92
N LYS A 217 14.16 -1.20 8.00
CA LYS A 217 13.27 -0.02 8.11
C LYS A 217 12.11 0.00 7.09
N ALA A 218 11.84 -1.13 6.42
CA ALA A 218 10.71 -1.28 5.51
C ALA A 218 9.37 -1.45 6.21
N LEU A 219 9.36 -1.81 7.50
CA LEU A 219 8.14 -1.99 8.28
C LEU A 219 7.83 -0.76 9.10
N GLY A 220 6.56 -0.37 9.13
CA GLY A 220 6.07 0.71 9.98
C GLY A 220 4.64 0.53 10.44
N CYS A 221 4.24 1.38 11.39
CA CYS A 221 2.84 1.64 11.68
C CYS A 221 2.49 3.04 11.16
N TYR A 222 1.25 3.19 10.69
CA TYR A 222 0.69 4.48 10.31
C TYR A 222 -0.71 4.62 10.92
N ARG A 223 -1.06 5.81 11.40
CA ARG A 223 -2.40 6.10 11.90
C ARG A 223 -3.15 6.93 10.85
N LEU A 224 -4.04 6.28 10.13
CA LEU A 224 -4.92 6.92 9.14
C LEU A 224 -6.01 7.72 9.86
N GLY A 225 -6.49 8.80 9.24
CA GLY A 225 -7.48 9.71 9.82
C GLY A 225 -6.90 10.62 10.90
N LYS A 226 -5.59 10.90 10.86
CA LYS A 226 -4.95 11.85 11.76
C LYS A 226 -4.86 13.23 11.10
N GLU A 227 -5.42 14.24 11.76
CA GLU A 227 -5.29 15.64 11.34
C GLU A 227 -3.82 16.11 11.47
N ALA A 228 -3.37 16.91 10.51
CA ALA A 228 -2.03 17.50 10.55
C ALA A 228 -1.90 18.43 11.77
N GLY A 229 -1.13 18.03 12.78
CA GLY A 229 -0.79 18.90 13.94
C GLY A 229 -0.91 18.24 15.32
N THR A 230 -1.55 17.09 15.47
CA THR A 230 -1.65 16.42 16.78
C THR A 230 -0.38 15.59 17.06
N ARG A 231 0.59 16.11 17.83
CA ARG A 231 1.67 15.25 18.37
C ARG A 231 1.12 14.36 19.50
N LEU A 232 1.63 13.13 19.58
CA LEU A 232 1.49 12.26 20.76
C LEU A 232 2.28 12.86 21.93
#